data_AF-A0A7R9DP06-F1
#
_entry.id   AF-A0A7R9DP06-F1
#
_cell.length_a   1.000
_cell.length_b   1.000
_cell.length_c   1.000
_cell.angle_alpha   90.00
_cell.angle_beta   90.00
_cell.angle_gamma   90.00
#
_symmetry.space_group_name_H-M   'P 1'
#
loop_
_entity.id
_entity.type
_entity.pdbx_description
1 polymer ?
#
loop_
_entity_poly.entity_id
_entity_poly.type
_entity_poly.pdbx_seq_one_letter_code
_entity_poly.pdbx_strand_id
1 'polypeptide(L)'
;ILPNDAKARRLFVTTGSLKRVQEIKAEPGSTLMEYITIINCCFPEDIVRYYSPGYPETLLDRVEQYQPELNDLALHEERRTSSDIPDLTSHLHDK
;
A
#
# COMPACT_ATOMS: atom_id res chain seq x y z
N ILE A 1 -18.98 -22.06 -3.49
CA ILE A 1 -18.64 -21.27 -4.71
C ILE A 1 -17.44 -20.36 -4.44
N LEU A 2 -17.53 -19.37 -3.55
CA LEU A 2 -16.43 -18.41 -3.29
C LEU A 2 -15.06 -19.04 -2.92
N PRO A 3 -14.95 -20.08 -2.06
CA PRO A 3 -13.65 -20.65 -1.73
C PRO A 3 -12.86 -21.17 -2.95
N ASN A 4 -13.58 -21.68 -3.96
CA ASN A 4 -12.99 -22.40 -5.09
C ASN A 4 -13.03 -21.60 -6.41
N ASP A 5 -13.63 -20.41 -6.43
CA ASP A 5 -13.80 -19.60 -7.64
C ASP A 5 -13.23 -18.18 -7.47
N ALA A 6 -12.05 -17.96 -8.04
CA ALA A 6 -11.36 -16.67 -8.00
C ALA A 6 -12.12 -15.55 -8.74
N LYS A 7 -12.84 -15.86 -9.83
CA LYS A 7 -13.61 -14.86 -10.57
C LYS A 7 -14.82 -14.42 -9.75
N ALA A 8 -15.50 -15.36 -9.08
CA ALA A 8 -16.59 -15.05 -8.18
C ALA A 8 -16.13 -14.18 -7.01
N ARG A 9 -14.97 -14.46 -6.40
CA ARG A 9 -14.39 -13.60 -5.35
C ARG A 9 -14.14 -12.18 -5.84
N ARG A 10 -13.50 -12.03 -6.99
CA ARG A 10 -13.25 -10.70 -7.58
C ARG A 10 -14.57 -9.97 -7.82
N LEU A 11 -15.56 -10.63 -8.41
CA LEU A 11 -16.86 -10.03 -8.66
C LEU A 11 -17.51 -9.57 -7.35
N PHE A 12 -17.57 -10.44 -6.34
CA PHE A 12 -18.14 -10.16 -5.02
C PHE A 12 -17.54 -8.92 -4.34
N VAL A 13 -16.22 -8.72 -4.48
CA VAL A 13 -15.54 -7.51 -3.99
C VAL A 13 -15.95 -6.29 -4.82
N THR A 14 -15.81 -6.37 -6.14
CA THR A 14 -16.03 -5.22 -7.04
C THR A 14 -17.48 -4.74 -7.10
N THR A 15 -18.46 -5.61 -6.81
CA THR A 15 -19.88 -5.24 -6.72
C THR A 15 -20.25 -4.65 -5.36
N GLY A 16 -19.30 -4.53 -4.43
CA GLY A 16 -19.53 -4.02 -3.08
C GLY A 16 -20.18 -5.02 -2.13
N SER A 17 -20.31 -6.29 -2.53
CA SER A 17 -20.94 -7.32 -1.68
C SER A 17 -20.11 -7.59 -0.42
N LEU A 18 -18.77 -7.59 -0.53
CA LEU A 18 -17.90 -7.71 0.65
C LEU A 18 -18.07 -6.54 1.62
N LYS A 19 -18.17 -5.31 1.11
CA LYS A 19 -18.44 -4.12 1.92
C LYS A 19 -19.75 -4.27 2.71
N ARG A 20 -20.82 -4.72 2.04
CA ARG A 20 -22.11 -4.97 2.70
C ARG A 20 -22.00 -6.00 3.81
N VAL A 21 -21.19 -7.04 3.64
CA VAL A 21 -20.95 -8.04 4.70
C VAL A 21 -20.26 -7.39 5.91
N GLN A 22 -19.28 -6.50 5.71
CA GLN A 22 -18.60 -5.81 6.82
C GLN A 22 -19.50 -4.84 7.60
N GLU A 23 -20.55 -4.31 6.96
CA GLU A 23 -21.51 -3.39 7.58
C GLU A 23 -22.59 -4.10 8.42
N ILE A 24 -22.70 -5.43 8.32
CA ILE A 24 -23.68 -6.21 9.09
C ILE A 24 -23.26 -6.24 10.56
N LYS A 25 -24.14 -5.75 11.44
CA LYS A 25 -24.02 -5.95 12.89
C LYS A 25 -24.55 -7.34 13.23
N ALA A 26 -23.69 -8.19 13.78
CA ALA A 26 -24.04 -9.52 14.25
C ALA A 26 -23.72 -9.64 15.73
N GLU A 27 -24.63 -10.29 16.48
CA GLU A 27 -24.39 -10.56 17.90
C GLU A 27 -23.23 -11.56 18.07
N PRO A 28 -22.33 -11.36 19.03
CA PRO A 28 -21.26 -12.30 19.33
C PRO A 28 -21.81 -13.72 19.59
N GLY A 29 -21.19 -14.72 18.94
CA GLY A 29 -21.63 -16.12 19.05
C GLY A 29 -22.90 -16.48 18.26
N SER A 30 -23.48 -15.53 17.52
CA SER A 30 -24.60 -15.84 16.63
C SER A 30 -24.14 -16.60 15.39
N THR A 31 -25.03 -17.43 14.82
CA THR A 31 -24.82 -18.08 13.52
C THR A 31 -24.54 -17.08 12.40
N LEU A 32 -25.08 -15.85 12.50
CA LEU A 32 -24.78 -14.79 11.53
C LEU A 32 -23.31 -14.37 11.59
N MET A 33 -22.73 -14.23 12.79
CA MET A 33 -21.32 -13.93 12.98
C MET A 33 -20.43 -15.06 12.42
N GLU A 34 -20.83 -16.31 12.59
CA GLU A 34 -20.15 -17.46 12.00
C GLU A 34 -20.15 -17.40 10.47
N TYR A 35 -21.31 -17.10 9.85
CA TYR A 35 -21.39 -16.93 8.39
C TYR A 35 -20.54 -15.76 7.87
N ILE A 36 -20.56 -14.62 8.55
CA ILE A 36 -19.68 -13.48 8.22
C ILE A 36 -18.21 -13.91 8.28
N THR A 37 -17.83 -14.65 9.33
CA THR A 37 -16.47 -15.16 9.51
C THR A 37 -16.06 -16.10 8.37
N ILE A 38 -16.92 -17.06 8.01
CA ILE A 38 -16.67 -17.99 6.89
C ILE A 38 -16.51 -17.25 5.56
N ILE A 39 -17.35 -16.23 5.31
CA ILE A 39 -17.23 -15.40 4.10
C ILE A 39 -15.89 -14.66 4.11
N ASN A 40 -15.50 -14.04 5.24
CA ASN A 40 -14.23 -13.32 5.37
C ASN A 40 -13.02 -14.23 5.11
N CYS A 41 -13.05 -15.50 5.53
CA CYS A 41 -12.00 -16.49 5.25
C CYS A 41 -11.79 -16.78 3.76
N CYS A 42 -12.70 -16.36 2.88
CA CYS A 42 -12.51 -16.46 1.43
C CYS A 42 -11.60 -15.37 0.85
N PHE A 43 -11.24 -14.35 1.62
CA PHE A 43 -10.52 -13.17 1.13
C PHE A 43 -9.21 -12.94 1.93
N PRO A 44 -8.21 -12.33 1.30
CA PRO A 44 -7.02 -11.84 2.00
C PRO A 44 -7.39 -10.86 3.13
N GLU A 45 -6.60 -10.87 4.20
CA GLU A 45 -6.90 -10.09 5.41
C GLU A 45 -6.86 -8.58 5.18
N ASP A 46 -5.94 -8.11 4.36
CA ASP A 46 -5.84 -6.72 3.90
C ASP A 46 -7.07 -6.28 3.11
N ILE A 47 -7.63 -7.16 2.27
CA ILE A 47 -8.89 -6.90 1.55
C ILE A 47 -10.07 -6.81 2.52
N VAL A 48 -10.17 -7.71 3.51
CA VAL A 48 -11.23 -7.64 4.52
C VAL A 48 -11.13 -6.34 5.32
N ARG A 49 -9.94 -6.03 5.84
CA ARG A 49 -9.68 -4.79 6.60
C ARG A 49 -10.02 -3.54 5.80
N TYR A 50 -9.64 -3.49 4.53
CA TYR A 50 -9.93 -2.35 3.67
C TYR A 50 -11.42 -1.98 3.64
N TYR A 51 -12.32 -2.97 3.73
CA TYR A 51 -13.77 -2.75 3.78
C TYR A 51 -14.35 -2.73 5.20
N SER A 52 -13.58 -3.01 6.24
CA SER A 52 -14.05 -2.97 7.62
C SER A 52 -14.36 -1.52 8.05
N PRO A 53 -15.46 -1.29 8.79
CA PRO A 53 -15.79 0.04 9.31
C PRO A 53 -14.64 0.63 10.14
N GLY A 54 -14.31 1.90 9.92
CA GLY A 54 -13.27 2.60 10.68
C GLY A 54 -11.83 2.38 10.17
N TYR A 55 -11.61 1.42 9.25
CA TYR A 55 -10.25 1.18 8.74
C TYR A 55 -9.66 2.34 7.93
N PRO A 56 -10.42 3.04 7.06
CA PRO A 56 -9.92 4.23 6.36
C PRO A 56 -9.34 5.28 7.31
N GLU A 57 -9.98 5.51 8.46
CA GLU A 57 -9.52 6.43 9.50
C GLU A 57 -8.18 5.97 10.07
N THR A 58 -8.01 4.67 10.36
CA THR A 58 -6.70 4.15 10.80
C THR A 58 -5.58 4.30 9.78
N LEU A 59 -5.90 4.37 8.48
CA LEU A 59 -4.92 4.67 7.45
C LEU A 59 -4.55 6.15 7.46
N LEU A 60 -5.50 7.05 7.69
CA LEU A 60 -5.26 8.49 7.84
C LEU A 60 -4.39 8.77 9.07
N ASP A 61 -4.65 8.12 10.21
CA ASP A 61 -3.80 8.24 11.40
C ASP A 61 -2.34 7.87 11.12
N ARG A 62 -2.11 6.83 10.30
CA ARG A 62 -0.76 6.43 9.89
C ARG A 62 -0.11 7.45 8.97
N VAL A 63 -0.88 8.10 8.10
CA VAL A 63 -0.38 9.19 7.24
C VAL A 63 0.06 10.37 8.10
N GLU A 64 -0.70 10.74 9.12
CA GLU A 64 -0.36 11.82 10.05
C GLU A 64 0.90 11.53 10.86
N GLN A 65 1.14 10.25 11.20
CA GLN A 65 2.33 9.82 11.95
C GLN A 65 3.56 9.59 11.07
N TYR A 66 3.40 9.52 9.75
CA TYR A 66 4.47 9.18 8.84
C TYR A 66 5.47 10.33 8.68
N GLN A 67 6.73 10.09 9.05
CA GLN A 67 7.84 11.01 8.82
C GLN A 67 8.66 10.51 7.63
N PRO A 68 8.59 11.17 6.46
CA PRO A 68 9.31 10.72 5.28
C PRO A 68 10.81 10.98 5.42
N GLU A 69 11.63 9.93 5.30
CA GLU A 69 13.10 10.04 5.25
C GLU A 69 13.55 10.44 3.83
N LEU A 70 13.34 11.70 3.45
CA LEU A 70 13.74 12.23 2.14
C LEU A 70 15.24 12.59 2.04
N ASN A 71 15.99 12.46 3.13
CA ASN A 71 17.35 12.97 3.24
C ASN A 71 18.36 12.30 2.28
N ASP A 72 18.11 11.05 1.85
CA ASP A 72 19.06 10.33 0.98
C ASP A 72 18.85 10.59 -0.52
N LEU A 73 17.70 11.13 -0.94
CA LEU A 73 17.45 11.39 -2.37
C LEU A 73 18.03 12.73 -2.83
N ALA A 74 18.06 13.74 -1.96
CA ALA A 74 18.53 15.08 -2.30
C ALA A 74 20.07 15.21 -2.37
N LEU A 75 20.82 14.33 -1.69
CA LEU A 75 22.28 14.43 -1.59
C LEU A 75 23.05 13.76 -2.75
N HIS A 76 22.36 13.04 -3.65
CA HIS A 76 23.01 12.36 -4.78
C HIS A 76 23.20 13.24 -6.02
N GLU A 77 22.58 14.43 -6.09
CA GLU A 77 22.74 15.34 -7.23
C GLU A 77 23.95 16.29 -7.09
N GLU A 78 24.36 16.66 -5.88
CA GLU A 78 25.46 17.63 -5.68
C GLU A 78 26.87 17.06 -5.88
N ARG A 79 27.03 15.73 -5.87
CA ARG A 79 28.38 15.10 -5.93
C ARG A 79 28.92 14.86 -7.35
N ARG A 80 28.19 15.23 -8.41
CA ARG A 80 28.60 14.96 -9.81
C ARG A 80 29.15 16.15 -10.61
N THR A 81 29.24 17.37 -10.06
CA THR A 81 29.56 18.56 -10.88
C THR A 81 30.86 19.30 -10.54
N SER A 82 31.76 18.77 -9.70
CA SER A 82 32.94 19.54 -9.25
C SER A 82 34.33 18.96 -9.54
N SER A 83 34.51 17.88 -10.33
CA SER A 83 35.85 17.32 -10.56
C SER A 83 36.34 17.17 -12.01
N ASP A 84 35.56 17.48 -13.04
CA ASP A 84 35.99 17.24 -14.43
C ASP A 84 36.18 18.55 -15.22
N ILE A 85 37.17 19.37 -14.82
CA ILE A 85 37.80 20.31 -15.77
C ILE A 85 39.27 19.88 -15.93
N PRO A 86 39.64 19.19 -17.02
CA PRO A 86 41.05 19.00 -17.34
C PRO A 86 41.66 20.35 -17.73
N ASP A 87 42.68 20.76 -16.98
CA ASP A 87 43.53 21.92 -17.22
C ASP A 87 44.18 21.83 -18.61
N LEU A 88 43.67 22.62 -19.57
CA LEU A 88 44.19 22.68 -20.93
C LEU A 88 45.25 23.78 -21.06
N THR A 89 46.24 23.80 -20.18
CA THR A 89 47.39 24.71 -20.27
C THR A 89 48.74 23.99 -20.09
N SER A 90 49.08 23.06 -20.99
CA SER A 90 50.45 22.50 -21.01
C SER A 90 51.02 22.12 -22.39
N HIS A 91 50.61 22.77 -23.47
CA HIS A 91 51.30 22.65 -24.77
C HIS A 91 51.72 24.01 -25.32
N LEU A 92 52.65 24.66 -24.63
CA LEU A 92 53.55 25.65 -25.22
C LEU A 92 54.93 25.44 -24.60
N HIS A 93 55.72 24.57 -25.23
CA HIS A 93 57.18 24.57 -25.35
C HIS A 93 57.66 23.15 -25.65
N ASP A 94 57.83 22.82 -26.93
CA ASP A 94 59.08 22.19 -27.35
C ASP A 94 59.27 22.34 -28.87
N LYS A 95 60.28 23.13 -29.18
CA LYS A 95 61.21 23.09 -30.33
C LYS A 95 60.72 23.12 -31.78
#